data_AF-A0AAT9M1L4-F1
#
_entry.id   AF-A0AAT9M1L4-F1
#
_cell.length_a   1.000
_cell.length_b   1.000
_cell.length_c   1.000
_cell.angle_alpha   90.00
_cell.angle_beta   90.00
_cell.angle_gamma   90.00
#
_symmetry.space_group_name_H-M   'P 1'
#
loop_
_entity.id
_entity.type
_entity.pdbx_description
1 polymer ?
#
loop_
_entity_poly.entity_id
_entity_poly.type
_entity_poly.pdbx_seq_one_letter_code
_entity_poly.pdbx_strand_id
1 'polypeptide(L)'
;MLESESLFSSLSLGVRYHGQVDRKQVPDNRSVRSPDMKALWVAAALLLGLAVPAQADPHDVLSVSYNLGDQAFEPPASIGYHGRGELDGVVFYPRDVAHGTHPLIMIEHGLWDTCATGKGIQDWPCPSGVNQIPSYQGYDYLAEQLARKGFVVVSIGTNGINATSFGQAPTVYYARAALINAQLAMWQQLSATGGGPLSGKLVDAQGKTSTVDFKGHVDMTDVGTIGHSMGGGGVMQQIADIRHDEWPPGVTVRATFAFAPTDNWNGEIVTQVPFATMWGTCDQVNTGSYFNQSKGKNTVPIYRYTLTGGNHDFYNTQWSPSSGQVAAHDDAVPGTKPGYCQAWIPGQATHPDQRKLTEQQQRTIASTYVNAFFLRHLKGDKGFDPLLDGRVSPFDAVKTDFSP
;
A
#
# COMPACT_ATOMS: atom_id res chain seq x y z
N MET A 1 18.51 54.32 -29.55
CA MET A 1 19.27 53.86 -30.73
C MET A 1 18.29 53.01 -31.52
N LEU A 2 17.58 53.58 -32.50
CA LEU A 2 17.90 53.56 -33.94
C LEU A 2 18.08 52.11 -34.42
N GLU A 3 17.06 51.46 -34.99
CA GLU A 3 16.53 51.54 -36.37
C GLU A 3 17.12 50.50 -37.34
N SER A 4 16.24 50.00 -38.21
CA SER A 4 16.39 49.41 -39.57
C SER A 4 16.05 47.91 -39.69
N GLU A 5 14.86 47.57 -40.21
CA GLU A 5 14.41 47.41 -41.63
C GLU A 5 14.51 45.92 -42.09
N SER A 6 13.41 45.21 -42.41
CA SER A 6 12.67 45.17 -43.71
C SER A 6 13.48 44.47 -44.83
N LEU A 7 13.03 43.55 -45.70
CA LEU A 7 11.71 43.14 -46.21
C LEU A 7 11.87 41.97 -47.25
N PHE A 8 10.77 41.21 -47.51
CA PHE A 8 10.33 40.58 -48.80
C PHE A 8 11.17 39.42 -49.44
N SER A 9 10.65 38.43 -50.19
CA SER A 9 9.32 38.07 -50.74
C SER A 9 9.28 36.58 -51.18
N SER A 10 8.05 36.09 -51.37
CA SER A 10 7.50 34.82 -51.88
C SER A 10 7.85 34.38 -53.31
N LEU A 11 7.54 33.10 -53.67
CA LEU A 11 6.90 32.54 -54.91
C LEU A 11 7.29 31.04 -55.01
N SER A 12 6.44 30.02 -54.84
CA SER A 12 5.28 29.46 -55.58
C SER A 12 5.59 28.55 -56.81
N LEU A 13 5.10 27.30 -56.69
CA LEU A 13 4.52 26.32 -57.65
C LEU A 13 5.23 25.80 -58.93
N GLY A 14 5.08 24.48 -59.14
CA GLY A 14 5.07 23.76 -60.45
C GLY A 14 5.85 22.42 -60.41
N VAL A 15 5.28 21.22 -60.22
CA VAL A 15 4.35 20.36 -61.00
C VAL A 15 4.95 19.68 -62.25
N ARG A 16 4.94 18.31 -62.22
CA ARG A 16 4.88 17.28 -63.30
C ARG A 16 6.15 17.02 -64.15
N TYR A 17 6.42 15.85 -64.75
CA TYR A 17 6.03 14.41 -64.68
C TYR A 17 6.82 13.70 -65.82
N HIS A 18 6.90 12.36 -65.81
CA HIS A 18 7.47 11.43 -66.83
C HIS A 18 9.01 11.31 -66.80
N GLY A 19 9.63 10.13 -66.79
CA GLY A 19 9.16 8.75 -66.94
C GLY A 19 10.15 8.00 -67.82
N GLN A 20 10.70 6.87 -67.38
CA GLN A 20 11.00 5.75 -68.27
C GLN A 20 11.36 4.49 -67.49
N VAL A 21 10.77 3.39 -67.97
CA VAL A 21 10.91 2.02 -67.55
C VAL A 21 12.09 1.43 -68.30
N ASP A 22 12.96 0.67 -67.63
CA ASP A 22 13.64 -0.42 -68.32
C ASP A 22 13.76 -1.68 -67.46
N ARG A 23 13.65 -2.81 -68.15
CA ARG A 23 13.17 -4.10 -67.66
C ARG A 23 14.34 -5.08 -67.52
N LYS A 24 14.19 -5.96 -66.51
CA LYS A 24 14.73 -7.34 -66.36
C LYS A 24 16.17 -7.50 -65.87
N GLN A 25 16.29 -8.03 -64.65
CA GLN A 25 16.94 -9.32 -64.38
C GLN A 25 16.51 -9.87 -63.00
N VAL A 26 16.03 -11.11 -62.99
CA VAL A 26 15.77 -12.02 -61.86
C VAL A 26 16.14 -13.42 -62.41
N PRO A 27 16.65 -14.41 -61.65
CA PRO A 27 16.81 -14.48 -60.19
C PRO A 27 18.24 -14.83 -59.71
N ASP A 28 18.52 -14.60 -58.43
CA ASP A 28 19.19 -15.65 -57.66
C ASP A 28 18.61 -15.73 -56.24
N ASN A 29 18.51 -16.97 -55.79
CA ASN A 29 17.64 -17.51 -54.78
C ASN A 29 18.39 -17.54 -53.44
N ARG A 30 18.13 -16.56 -52.56
CA ARG A 30 18.54 -16.65 -51.14
C ARG A 30 17.39 -16.23 -50.24
N SER A 31 17.00 -17.19 -49.41
CA SER A 31 16.01 -17.15 -48.34
C SER A 31 15.97 -15.81 -47.59
N VAL A 32 14.95 -15.00 -47.88
CA VAL A 32 14.52 -13.93 -46.98
C VAL A 32 13.71 -14.59 -45.88
N ARG A 33 14.25 -14.59 -44.66
CA ARG A 33 13.47 -14.90 -43.46
C ARG A 33 12.30 -13.91 -43.41
N SER A 34 11.08 -14.46 -43.40
CA SER A 34 9.86 -13.75 -43.06
C SER A 34 10.08 -12.91 -41.79
N PRO A 35 9.72 -11.60 -41.78
CA PRO A 35 9.66 -10.88 -40.51
C PRO A 35 8.62 -11.58 -39.62
N ASP A 36 9.03 -11.85 -38.38
CA ASP A 36 8.23 -12.50 -37.36
C ASP A 36 6.83 -11.86 -37.24
N MET A 37 5.80 -12.59 -37.65
CA MET A 37 4.38 -12.23 -37.48
C MET A 37 3.95 -12.08 -36.00
N LYS A 38 4.88 -12.27 -35.05
CA LYS A 38 4.68 -11.99 -33.61
C LYS A 38 4.85 -10.51 -33.25
N ALA A 39 5.48 -9.71 -34.11
CA ALA A 39 5.69 -8.28 -33.86
C ALA A 39 4.49 -7.38 -34.22
N LEU A 40 3.49 -7.90 -34.97
CA LEU A 40 2.32 -7.12 -35.39
C LEU A 40 1.14 -7.15 -34.40
N TRP A 41 1.17 -8.01 -33.38
CA TRP A 41 0.09 -8.06 -32.37
C TRP A 41 0.28 -7.10 -31.19
N VAL A 42 1.49 -6.57 -30.97
CA VAL A 42 1.78 -5.67 -29.85
C VAL A 42 1.47 -4.20 -30.21
N ALA A 43 1.51 -3.83 -31.48
CA ALA A 43 1.25 -2.45 -31.92
C ALA A 43 -0.25 -2.12 -32.09
N ALA A 44 -1.14 -3.12 -32.16
CA ALA A 44 -2.58 -2.92 -32.36
C ALA A 44 -3.39 -2.78 -31.06
N ALA A 45 -2.80 -3.13 -29.91
CA ALA A 45 -3.48 -3.08 -28.60
C ALA A 45 -3.46 -1.70 -27.92
N LEU A 46 -2.78 -0.70 -28.51
CA LEU A 46 -2.61 0.64 -27.93
C LEU A 46 -3.49 1.73 -28.58
N LEU A 47 -4.38 1.36 -29.52
CA LEU A 47 -5.37 2.26 -30.14
C LEU A 47 -6.83 1.85 -29.88
N LEU A 48 -7.05 0.77 -29.14
CA LEU A 48 -8.34 0.34 -28.63
C LEU A 48 -8.15 0.18 -27.13
N GLY A 49 -8.87 0.95 -26.31
CA GLY A 49 -8.83 0.91 -24.84
C GLY A 49 -9.28 -0.43 -24.27
N LEU A 50 -8.52 -1.49 -24.56
CA LEU A 50 -8.64 -2.79 -23.95
C LEU A 50 -8.14 -2.62 -22.52
N ALA A 51 -9.10 -2.49 -21.62
CA ALA A 51 -8.89 -2.81 -20.22
C ALA A 51 -8.03 -4.07 -20.16
N VAL A 52 -6.92 -4.00 -19.42
CA VAL A 52 -6.26 -5.21 -18.91
C VAL A 52 -7.41 -6.06 -18.37
N PRO A 53 -7.60 -7.31 -18.86
CA PRO A 53 -8.70 -8.11 -18.34
C PRO A 53 -8.46 -8.21 -16.85
N ALA A 54 -9.38 -7.66 -16.06
CA ALA A 54 -9.41 -7.94 -14.63
C ALA A 54 -9.55 -9.46 -14.55
N GLN A 55 -8.45 -10.14 -14.22
CA GLN A 55 -8.51 -11.56 -13.95
C GLN A 55 -9.55 -11.73 -12.86
N ALA A 56 -10.63 -12.47 -13.15
CA ALA A 56 -11.69 -12.69 -12.18
C ALA A 56 -11.04 -13.19 -10.90
N ASP A 57 -11.36 -12.54 -9.79
CA ASP A 57 -10.80 -12.90 -8.49
C ASP A 57 -11.11 -14.37 -8.18
N PRO A 58 -10.11 -15.25 -8.12
CA PRO A 58 -10.34 -16.70 -8.21
C PRO A 58 -10.95 -17.29 -6.93
N HIS A 59 -10.85 -16.59 -5.80
CA HIS A 59 -11.24 -17.13 -4.50
C HIS A 59 -12.44 -16.40 -3.90
N ASP A 60 -13.39 -17.17 -3.38
CA ASP A 60 -14.28 -16.69 -2.32
C ASP A 60 -13.44 -16.39 -1.07
N VAL A 61 -13.86 -15.40 -0.28
CA VAL A 61 -13.15 -15.01 0.95
C VAL A 61 -13.97 -15.37 2.17
N LEU A 62 -13.28 -15.80 3.22
CA LEU A 62 -13.81 -15.93 4.56
C LEU A 62 -13.02 -15.02 5.51
N SER A 63 -13.60 -14.72 6.66
CA SER A 63 -12.92 -13.99 7.73
C SER A 63 -13.10 -14.64 9.09
N VAL A 64 -12.08 -14.45 9.93
CA VAL A 64 -12.09 -14.78 11.36
C VAL A 64 -11.45 -13.63 12.13
N SER A 65 -11.72 -13.53 13.43
CA SER A 65 -11.02 -12.60 14.32
C SER A 65 -10.42 -13.32 15.51
N TYR A 66 -9.50 -12.65 16.21
CA TYR A 66 -8.97 -13.06 17.49
C TYR A 66 -8.82 -11.84 18.40
N ASN A 67 -8.93 -12.08 19.70
CA ASN A 67 -8.60 -11.10 20.73
C ASN A 67 -8.00 -11.87 21.92
N LEU A 68 -6.72 -11.60 22.23
CA LEU A 68 -6.00 -12.22 23.34
C LEU A 68 -5.97 -11.34 24.61
N GLY A 69 -6.60 -10.18 24.56
CA GLY A 69 -6.75 -9.22 25.65
C GLY A 69 -6.07 -7.87 25.37
N ASP A 70 -6.63 -6.81 25.93
CA ASP A 70 -6.24 -5.41 25.70
C ASP A 70 -4.86 -5.02 26.27
N GLN A 71 -4.23 -5.92 27.01
CA GLN A 71 -2.93 -5.74 27.67
C GLN A 71 -1.98 -6.92 27.40
N ALA A 72 -2.30 -7.75 26.40
CA ALA A 72 -1.57 -8.98 26.08
C ALA A 72 -0.19 -8.73 25.45
N PHE A 73 0.01 -7.58 24.83
CA PHE A 73 1.30 -7.17 24.28
C PHE A 73 2.09 -6.32 25.28
N GLU A 74 3.31 -6.76 25.56
CA GLU A 74 4.31 -5.99 26.30
C GLU A 74 5.52 -5.80 25.39
N PRO A 75 5.81 -4.56 24.95
CA PRO A 75 7.00 -4.27 24.15
C PRO A 75 8.28 -4.74 24.85
N PRO A 76 9.29 -5.24 24.11
CA PRO A 76 10.58 -5.60 24.68
C PRO A 76 11.16 -4.47 25.54
N ALA A 77 11.58 -4.81 26.76
CA ALA A 77 12.13 -3.83 27.71
C ALA A 77 13.34 -3.06 27.16
N SER A 78 14.10 -3.65 26.23
CA SER A 78 15.25 -3.03 25.55
C SER A 78 14.86 -1.79 24.72
N ILE A 79 13.60 -1.67 24.32
CA ILE A 79 13.09 -0.51 23.58
C ILE A 79 12.85 0.68 24.51
N GLY A 80 12.79 0.46 25.84
CA GLY A 80 12.49 1.53 26.80
C GLY A 80 11.09 2.14 26.66
N TYR A 81 10.18 1.41 26.02
CA TYR A 81 8.79 1.80 25.88
C TYR A 81 8.00 1.43 27.14
N HIS A 82 7.24 2.38 27.68
CA HIS A 82 6.42 2.17 28.88
C HIS A 82 4.93 2.19 28.52
N GLY A 83 4.39 1.03 28.22
CA GLY A 83 2.97 0.83 27.92
C GLY A 83 2.72 -0.62 27.52
N ARG A 84 1.46 -1.05 27.60
CA ARG A 84 1.00 -2.35 27.12
C ARG A 84 -0.09 -2.14 26.09
N GLY A 85 -0.22 -3.09 25.18
CA GLY A 85 -1.22 -3.05 24.13
C GLY A 85 -1.96 -4.36 24.00
N GLU A 86 -2.89 -4.37 23.08
CA GLU A 86 -3.67 -5.52 22.69
C GLU A 86 -2.90 -6.46 21.75
N LEU A 87 -3.33 -7.72 21.73
CA LEU A 87 -3.04 -8.66 20.66
C LEU A 87 -4.37 -9.13 20.08
N ASP A 88 -4.92 -8.33 19.19
CA ASP A 88 -6.16 -8.64 18.46
C ASP A 88 -5.98 -8.39 16.96
N GLY A 89 -6.98 -8.80 16.19
CA GLY A 89 -7.02 -8.55 14.76
C GLY A 89 -8.13 -9.30 14.04
N VAL A 90 -8.30 -8.94 12.78
CA VAL A 90 -9.16 -9.63 11.81
C VAL A 90 -8.30 -10.26 10.72
N VAL A 91 -8.71 -11.45 10.28
CA VAL A 91 -8.03 -12.24 9.27
C VAL A 91 -8.98 -12.44 8.10
N PHE A 92 -8.51 -12.15 6.89
CA PHE A 92 -9.17 -12.47 5.63
C PHE A 92 -8.34 -13.49 4.87
N TYR A 93 -8.97 -14.54 4.37
CA TYR A 93 -8.27 -15.64 3.72
C TYR A 93 -9.13 -16.29 2.61
N PRO A 94 -8.51 -16.95 1.62
CA PRO A 94 -9.22 -17.71 0.61
C PRO A 94 -10.06 -18.79 1.27
N ARG A 95 -11.32 -18.98 0.86
CA ARG A 95 -12.18 -20.04 1.38
C ARG A 95 -11.53 -21.42 1.28
N ASP A 96 -10.73 -21.63 0.24
CA ASP A 96 -9.96 -22.83 -0.04
C ASP A 96 -8.50 -22.73 0.43
N VAL A 97 -8.21 -22.03 1.54
CA VAL A 97 -6.85 -21.86 2.09
C VAL A 97 -6.08 -23.16 2.29
N ALA A 98 -6.78 -24.29 2.48
CA ALA A 98 -6.17 -25.62 2.57
C ALA A 98 -5.54 -26.10 1.24
N HIS A 99 -5.80 -25.43 0.12
CA HIS A 99 -5.27 -25.76 -1.20
C HIS A 99 -4.07 -24.88 -1.53
N GLY A 100 -2.93 -25.21 -0.93
CA GLY A 100 -1.65 -24.57 -1.21
C GLY A 100 -1.10 -23.81 -0.02
N THR A 101 -0.17 -22.91 -0.30
CA THR A 101 0.50 -22.07 0.69
C THR A 101 0.39 -20.62 0.24
N HIS A 102 -0.01 -19.75 1.16
CA HIS A 102 -0.39 -18.38 0.86
C HIS A 102 0.56 -17.41 1.56
N PRO A 103 1.17 -16.43 0.84
CA PRO A 103 1.91 -15.36 1.49
C PRO A 103 1.02 -14.59 2.48
N LEU A 104 1.58 -14.18 3.61
CA LEU A 104 0.87 -13.39 4.62
C LEU A 104 1.10 -11.90 4.42
N ILE A 105 0.05 -11.08 4.54
CA ILE A 105 0.16 -9.62 4.57
C ILE A 105 -0.37 -9.13 5.92
N MET A 106 0.44 -8.37 6.66
CA MET A 106 0.03 -7.77 7.93
C MET A 106 -0.21 -6.27 7.80
N ILE A 107 -1.35 -5.76 8.28
CA ILE A 107 -1.76 -4.36 8.21
C ILE A 107 -1.75 -3.75 9.63
N GLU A 108 -0.98 -2.68 9.83
CA GLU A 108 -0.96 -1.89 11.06
C GLU A 108 -1.59 -0.51 10.82
N HIS A 109 -2.58 -0.14 11.65
CA HIS A 109 -3.23 1.17 11.54
C HIS A 109 -2.40 2.28 12.21
N GLY A 110 -2.70 3.52 11.85
CA GLY A 110 -2.04 4.71 12.39
C GLY A 110 -2.60 5.20 13.72
N LEU A 111 -2.18 6.42 14.10
CA LEU A 111 -2.68 7.10 15.27
C LEU A 111 -4.13 7.54 15.05
N TRP A 112 -4.99 7.19 15.99
CA TRP A 112 -6.39 7.61 16.04
C TRP A 112 -6.92 7.54 17.46
N ASP A 113 -8.10 8.09 17.72
CA ASP A 113 -8.82 7.83 18.97
C ASP A 113 -9.11 6.33 19.14
N THR A 114 -9.06 5.88 20.38
CA THR A 114 -9.10 4.46 20.73
C THR A 114 -10.49 4.00 21.12
N CYS A 115 -11.29 4.86 21.76
CA CYS A 115 -12.59 4.49 22.32
C CYS A 115 -13.74 5.37 21.82
N ALA A 116 -14.84 4.72 21.44
CA ALA A 116 -15.96 5.33 20.73
C ALA A 116 -16.98 5.97 21.70
N THR A 117 -16.58 7.02 22.40
CA THR A 117 -17.47 7.82 23.25
C THR A 117 -17.26 9.32 23.05
N GLY A 118 -18.34 10.10 23.13
CA GLY A 118 -18.29 11.54 22.88
C GLY A 118 -17.76 11.88 21.49
N LYS A 119 -16.59 12.53 21.43
CA LYS A 119 -15.87 12.85 20.20
C LYS A 119 -14.73 11.87 19.87
N GLY A 120 -14.58 10.80 20.65
CA GLY A 120 -13.37 9.99 20.71
C GLY A 120 -12.57 10.34 21.97
N ILE A 121 -11.99 9.31 22.60
CA ILE A 121 -11.03 9.45 23.70
C ILE A 121 -9.84 8.51 23.45
N GLN A 122 -8.74 8.76 24.14
CA GLN A 122 -7.44 8.09 23.98
C GLN A 122 -7.11 7.14 25.12
N ASP A 123 -8.12 6.68 25.86
CA ASP A 123 -7.97 5.71 26.93
C ASP A 123 -7.71 4.31 26.37
N TRP A 124 -6.89 3.52 27.05
CA TRP A 124 -6.79 2.08 26.77
C TRP A 124 -6.42 1.31 28.04
N PRO A 125 -7.11 0.20 28.37
CA PRO A 125 -8.32 -0.32 27.73
C PRO A 125 -9.50 0.67 27.78
N CYS A 126 -10.49 0.47 26.92
CA CYS A 126 -11.66 1.35 26.92
C CYS A 126 -12.43 1.29 28.25
N PRO A 127 -13.05 2.42 28.69
CA PRO A 127 -13.91 2.41 29.85
C PRO A 127 -15.04 1.39 29.73
N SER A 128 -15.50 0.86 30.87
CA SER A 128 -16.59 -0.13 30.89
C SER A 128 -17.83 0.36 30.13
N GLY A 129 -18.35 -0.47 29.22
CA GLY A 129 -19.49 -0.16 28.36
C GLY A 129 -19.18 0.72 27.14
N VAL A 130 -17.91 1.10 26.94
CA VAL A 130 -17.46 1.83 25.75
C VAL A 130 -16.74 0.87 24.81
N ASN A 131 -17.19 0.82 23.56
CA ASN A 131 -16.53 0.02 22.53
C ASN A 131 -15.26 0.72 22.05
N GLN A 132 -14.26 -0.07 21.64
CA GLN A 132 -13.12 0.47 20.90
C GLN A 132 -13.57 1.04 19.55
N ILE A 133 -12.84 2.03 19.03
CA ILE A 133 -12.88 2.39 17.61
C ILE A 133 -12.07 1.31 16.88
N PRO A 134 -12.69 0.48 16.02
CA PRO A 134 -12.03 -0.68 15.44
C PRO A 134 -11.17 -0.28 14.23
N SER A 135 -10.19 0.60 14.43
CA SER A 135 -9.37 1.18 13.36
C SER A 135 -8.74 0.12 12.44
N TYR A 136 -8.43 -1.07 12.95
CA TYR A 136 -7.93 -2.20 12.17
C TYR A 136 -8.94 -2.75 11.15
N GLN A 137 -10.26 -2.64 11.40
CA GLN A 137 -11.31 -3.03 10.44
C GLN A 137 -11.50 -1.99 9.32
N GLY A 138 -10.83 -0.84 9.42
CA GLY A 138 -10.82 0.20 8.39
C GLY A 138 -10.27 -0.23 7.03
N TYR A 139 -9.57 -1.36 6.99
CA TYR A 139 -8.93 -1.91 5.79
C TYR A 139 -9.58 -3.20 5.30
N ASP A 140 -10.75 -3.58 5.81
CA ASP A 140 -11.45 -4.81 5.41
C ASP A 140 -11.64 -4.90 3.89
N TYR A 141 -11.98 -3.78 3.24
CA TYR A 141 -12.13 -3.69 1.78
C TYR A 141 -10.84 -4.06 1.02
N LEU A 142 -9.68 -3.74 1.60
CA LEU A 142 -8.37 -4.00 1.02
C LEU A 142 -7.93 -5.43 1.33
N ALA A 143 -8.13 -5.87 2.58
CA ALA A 143 -7.83 -7.22 3.02
C ALA A 143 -8.64 -8.26 2.25
N GLU A 144 -9.93 -8.01 2.00
CA GLU A 144 -10.77 -8.89 1.18
C GLU A 144 -10.25 -8.98 -0.27
N GLN A 145 -9.90 -7.85 -0.89
CA GLN A 145 -9.36 -7.84 -2.26
C GLN A 145 -8.03 -8.59 -2.38
N LEU A 146 -7.15 -8.47 -1.39
CA LEU A 146 -5.91 -9.23 -1.35
C LEU A 146 -6.19 -10.72 -1.08
N ALA A 147 -7.09 -11.06 -0.16
CA ALA A 147 -7.47 -12.45 0.10
C ALA A 147 -8.07 -13.13 -1.13
N ARG A 148 -8.89 -12.42 -1.91
CA ARG A 148 -9.39 -12.85 -3.22
C ARG A 148 -8.29 -13.25 -4.21
N LYS A 149 -7.09 -12.70 -4.03
CA LYS A 149 -5.91 -12.99 -4.85
C LYS A 149 -5.00 -14.04 -4.23
N GLY A 150 -5.47 -14.76 -3.22
CA GLY A 150 -4.76 -15.89 -2.63
C GLY A 150 -3.70 -15.48 -1.60
N PHE A 151 -3.92 -14.38 -0.87
CA PHE A 151 -3.12 -13.97 0.29
C PHE A 151 -3.87 -14.29 1.59
N VAL A 152 -3.17 -14.56 2.68
CA VAL A 152 -3.76 -14.46 4.02
C VAL A 152 -3.46 -13.05 4.54
N VAL A 153 -4.48 -12.30 4.90
CA VAL A 153 -4.33 -10.89 5.31
C VAL A 153 -4.79 -10.71 6.74
N VAL A 154 -3.94 -10.11 7.57
CA VAL A 154 -4.17 -9.90 8.99
C VAL A 154 -4.11 -8.41 9.27
N SER A 155 -5.21 -7.81 9.72
CA SER A 155 -5.23 -6.41 10.15
C SER A 155 -5.31 -6.34 11.67
N ILE A 156 -4.32 -5.72 12.30
CA ILE A 156 -4.09 -5.78 13.75
C ILE A 156 -4.47 -4.48 14.46
N GLY A 157 -4.95 -4.58 15.71
CA GLY A 157 -5.16 -3.42 16.58
C GLY A 157 -3.84 -2.81 17.06
N THR A 158 -3.87 -1.50 17.34
CA THR A 158 -2.72 -0.72 17.82
C THR A 158 -3.15 0.43 18.76
N ASN A 159 -4.34 0.31 19.34
CA ASN A 159 -4.95 1.29 20.23
C ASN A 159 -4.17 1.48 21.53
N GLY A 160 -3.60 0.43 22.14
CA GLY A 160 -2.78 0.58 23.34
C GLY A 160 -1.51 1.39 23.09
N ILE A 161 -0.92 1.29 21.89
CA ILE A 161 0.20 2.15 21.50
C ILE A 161 -0.27 3.59 21.28
N ASN A 162 -1.43 3.79 20.64
CA ASN A 162 -2.00 5.12 20.44
C ASN A 162 -2.32 5.82 21.79
N ALA A 163 -2.87 5.10 22.76
CA ALA A 163 -3.21 5.64 24.07
C ALA A 163 -1.96 6.03 24.89
N THR A 164 -0.82 5.38 24.65
CA THR A 164 0.41 5.68 25.38
C THR A 164 1.00 7.00 24.89
N SER A 165 0.96 8.03 25.75
CA SER A 165 1.45 9.37 25.42
C SER A 165 0.85 9.93 24.12
N PHE A 166 -0.40 9.58 23.79
CA PHE A 166 -1.07 10.00 22.55
C PHE A 166 -0.30 9.61 21.27
N GLY A 167 0.34 8.44 21.31
CA GLY A 167 1.22 7.93 20.25
C GLY A 167 2.54 8.68 20.15
N GLN A 168 2.86 9.61 21.06
CA GLN A 168 4.07 10.42 21.02
C GLN A 168 5.17 9.91 21.97
N ALA A 169 5.07 8.66 22.42
CA ALA A 169 6.14 8.05 23.19
C ALA A 169 7.46 8.08 22.39
N PRO A 170 8.62 8.40 23.00
CA PRO A 170 9.88 8.56 22.26
C PRO A 170 10.28 7.37 21.40
N THR A 171 9.90 6.16 21.80
CA THR A 171 10.23 4.90 21.11
C THR A 171 9.01 4.25 20.45
N VAL A 172 7.97 5.04 20.13
CA VAL A 172 6.71 4.55 19.57
C VAL A 172 6.89 3.70 18.31
N TYR A 173 7.75 4.09 17.37
CA TYR A 173 7.94 3.32 16.13
C TYR A 173 8.63 1.99 16.37
N TYR A 174 9.53 1.91 17.35
CA TYR A 174 10.11 0.63 17.78
C TYR A 174 9.04 -0.26 18.42
N ALA A 175 8.14 0.30 19.23
CA ALA A 175 7.03 -0.46 19.80
C ALA A 175 6.05 -0.98 18.73
N ARG A 176 5.77 -0.17 17.70
CA ARG A 176 4.98 -0.56 16.52
C ARG A 176 5.63 -1.69 15.73
N ALA A 177 6.91 -1.55 15.38
CA ALA A 177 7.68 -2.61 14.73
C ALA A 177 7.71 -3.91 15.56
N ALA A 178 7.87 -3.79 16.89
CA ALA A 178 7.84 -4.93 17.80
C ALA A 178 6.46 -5.58 17.90
N LEU A 179 5.36 -4.80 17.82
CA LEU A 179 4.00 -5.32 17.79
C LEU A 179 3.77 -6.16 16.52
N ILE A 180 4.20 -5.66 15.36
CA ILE A 180 4.14 -6.42 14.10
C ILE A 180 4.92 -7.72 14.24
N ASN A 181 6.17 -7.66 14.75
CA ASN A 181 6.99 -8.87 14.94
C ASN A 181 6.36 -9.85 15.94
N ALA A 182 5.73 -9.38 17.02
CA ALA A 182 5.04 -10.24 17.98
C ALA A 182 3.84 -10.97 17.33
N GLN A 183 3.06 -10.27 16.52
CA GLN A 183 1.95 -10.86 15.75
C GLN A 183 2.47 -11.89 14.73
N LEU A 184 3.52 -11.55 13.97
CA LEU A 184 4.16 -12.47 13.02
C LEU A 184 4.73 -13.72 13.71
N ALA A 185 5.26 -13.60 14.94
CA ALA A 185 5.73 -14.75 15.71
C ALA A 185 4.58 -15.70 16.10
N MET A 186 3.40 -15.17 16.42
CA MET A 186 2.22 -16.00 16.69
C MET A 186 1.73 -16.70 15.42
N TRP A 187 1.72 -15.99 14.28
CA TRP A 187 1.38 -16.57 12.98
C TRP A 187 2.38 -17.63 12.52
N GLN A 188 3.67 -17.42 12.77
CA GLN A 188 4.70 -18.43 12.52
C GLN A 188 4.43 -19.73 13.27
N GLN A 189 4.08 -19.65 14.56
CA GLN A 189 3.77 -20.83 15.36
C GLN A 189 2.50 -21.53 14.88
N LEU A 190 1.46 -20.75 14.56
CA LEU A 190 0.19 -21.27 14.03
C LEU A 190 0.40 -21.98 12.69
N SER A 191 1.12 -21.35 11.76
CA SER A 191 1.41 -21.94 10.45
C SER A 191 2.30 -23.17 10.54
N ALA A 192 3.37 -23.13 11.36
CA ALA A 192 4.32 -24.23 11.42
C ALA A 192 3.74 -25.48 12.13
N THR A 193 2.94 -25.28 13.18
CA THR A 193 2.57 -26.38 14.08
C THR A 193 1.06 -26.56 14.29
N GLY A 194 0.26 -25.55 13.96
CA GLY A 194 -1.13 -25.42 14.40
C GLY A 194 -1.27 -24.96 15.86
N GLY A 195 -0.15 -24.71 16.56
CA GLY A 195 -0.09 -24.33 17.96
C GLY A 195 0.15 -22.83 18.20
N GLY A 196 0.66 -22.50 19.39
CA GLY A 196 0.95 -21.13 19.78
C GLY A 196 -0.27 -20.34 20.27
N PRO A 197 -0.12 -19.03 20.55
CA PRO A 197 -1.16 -18.23 21.20
C PRO A 197 -2.49 -18.11 20.44
N LEU A 198 -2.48 -18.26 19.11
CA LEU A 198 -3.68 -18.19 18.28
C LEU A 198 -4.46 -19.52 18.19
N SER A 199 -3.86 -20.63 18.63
CA SER A 199 -4.48 -21.96 18.56
C SER A 199 -5.81 -21.99 19.34
N GLY A 200 -6.91 -22.25 18.64
CA GLY A 200 -8.25 -22.29 19.21
C GLY A 200 -8.82 -20.93 19.64
N LYS A 201 -8.20 -19.81 19.22
CA LYS A 201 -8.65 -18.45 19.54
C LYS A 201 -9.37 -17.72 18.41
N LEU A 202 -9.37 -18.31 17.21
CA LEU A 202 -10.04 -17.75 16.04
C LEU A 202 -11.55 -17.96 16.15
N VAL A 203 -12.32 -16.88 15.94
CA VAL A 203 -13.78 -16.92 15.88
C VAL A 203 -14.28 -16.40 14.54
N ASP A 204 -15.38 -16.96 14.04
CA ASP A 204 -16.04 -16.48 12.83
C ASP A 204 -16.85 -15.19 13.08
N ALA A 205 -17.47 -14.66 12.03
CA ALA A 205 -18.30 -13.46 12.11
C ALA A 205 -19.54 -13.60 13.02
N GLN A 206 -19.90 -14.83 13.43
CA GLN A 206 -20.97 -15.09 14.39
C GLN A 206 -20.43 -15.30 15.82
N GLY A 207 -19.12 -15.16 16.04
CA GLY A 207 -18.47 -15.34 17.32
C GLY A 207 -18.28 -16.81 17.71
N LYS A 208 -18.48 -17.75 16.78
CA LYS A 208 -18.25 -19.18 17.03
C LYS A 208 -16.79 -19.50 16.77
N THR A 209 -16.21 -20.38 17.59
CA THR A 209 -14.86 -20.91 17.35
C THR A 209 -14.75 -21.47 15.93
N SER A 210 -13.81 -20.93 15.17
CA SER A 210 -13.55 -21.34 13.80
C SER A 210 -12.85 -22.70 13.76
N THR A 211 -13.15 -23.47 12.72
CA THR A 211 -12.50 -24.75 12.42
C THR A 211 -11.44 -24.63 11.32
N VAL A 212 -11.13 -23.41 10.87
CA VAL A 212 -10.08 -23.19 9.88
C VAL A 212 -8.73 -23.70 10.41
N ASP A 213 -7.99 -24.41 9.56
CA ASP A 213 -6.63 -24.85 9.85
C ASP A 213 -5.65 -24.12 8.92
N PHE A 214 -4.76 -23.32 9.52
CA PHE A 214 -3.71 -22.59 8.81
C PHE A 214 -2.38 -23.35 8.77
N LYS A 215 -2.29 -24.50 9.44
CA LYS A 215 -1.05 -25.27 9.53
C LYS A 215 -0.57 -25.70 8.16
N GLY A 216 0.64 -25.28 7.78
CA GLY A 216 1.26 -25.57 6.48
C GLY A 216 0.67 -24.79 5.30
N HIS A 217 -0.27 -23.87 5.56
CA HIS A 217 -1.01 -23.15 4.52
C HIS A 217 -0.67 -21.65 4.46
N VAL A 218 0.18 -21.15 5.35
CA VAL A 218 0.64 -19.75 5.35
C VAL A 218 2.16 -19.72 5.18
N ASP A 219 2.63 -19.07 4.12
CA ASP A 219 4.05 -18.91 3.84
C ASP A 219 4.60 -17.72 4.62
N MET A 220 5.29 -18.02 5.70
CA MET A 220 5.90 -17.00 6.55
C MET A 220 7.27 -16.55 6.05
N THR A 221 7.83 -17.20 5.03
CA THR A 221 9.02 -16.73 4.32
C THR A 221 8.67 -15.71 3.21
N ASP A 222 7.38 -15.57 2.88
CA ASP A 222 6.84 -14.55 1.98
C ASP A 222 5.86 -13.64 2.73
N VAL A 223 6.38 -12.76 3.60
CA VAL A 223 5.55 -11.80 4.35
C VAL A 223 5.56 -10.42 3.70
N GLY A 224 4.38 -9.82 3.55
CA GLY A 224 4.19 -8.42 3.25
C GLY A 224 3.72 -7.63 4.46
N THR A 225 4.02 -6.33 4.52
CA THR A 225 3.45 -5.44 5.54
C THR A 225 2.83 -4.18 4.93
N ILE A 226 1.74 -3.71 5.53
CA ILE A 226 1.07 -2.47 5.19
C ILE A 226 0.97 -1.63 6.45
N GLY A 227 1.29 -0.34 6.35
CA GLY A 227 1.16 0.59 7.46
C GLY A 227 0.53 1.88 7.01
N HIS A 228 -0.32 2.50 7.85
CA HIS A 228 -0.88 3.82 7.59
C HIS A 228 -0.40 4.84 8.63
N SER A 229 -0.01 6.06 8.21
CA SER A 229 0.36 7.15 9.12
C SER A 229 1.48 6.71 10.07
N MET A 230 1.25 6.75 11.38
CA MET A 230 2.22 6.21 12.36
C MET A 230 2.48 4.70 12.23
N GLY A 231 1.50 3.91 11.79
CA GLY A 231 1.71 2.51 11.41
C GLY A 231 2.54 2.38 10.12
N GLY A 232 2.45 3.38 9.23
CA GLY A 232 3.35 3.53 8.08
C GLY A 232 4.81 3.72 8.52
N GLY A 233 5.05 4.60 9.50
CA GLY A 233 6.36 4.73 10.14
C GLY A 233 6.80 3.45 10.86
N GLY A 234 5.86 2.71 11.45
CA GLY A 234 6.08 1.41 12.11
C GLY A 234 6.56 0.31 11.15
N VAL A 235 5.89 0.11 10.02
CA VAL A 235 6.36 -0.84 9.00
C VAL A 235 7.68 -0.43 8.37
N MET A 236 7.92 0.87 8.18
CA MET A 236 9.22 1.35 7.69
C MET A 236 10.34 1.14 8.73
N GLN A 237 10.03 1.31 10.02
CA GLN A 237 10.92 0.98 11.13
C GLN A 237 11.23 -0.52 11.21
N GLN A 238 10.26 -1.38 10.91
CA GLN A 238 10.41 -2.83 10.94
C GLN A 238 11.37 -3.35 9.85
N ILE A 239 11.34 -2.75 8.66
CA ILE A 239 12.12 -3.22 7.50
C ILE A 239 13.44 -2.49 7.27
N ALA A 240 13.77 -1.52 8.14
CA ALA A 240 15.07 -0.86 8.12
C ALA A 240 16.21 -1.89 8.07
N ASP A 241 17.23 -1.62 7.27
CA ASP A 241 18.28 -2.59 6.94
C ASP A 241 18.99 -3.16 8.18
N ILE A 242 19.04 -2.38 9.26
CA ILE A 242 19.68 -2.75 10.52
C ILE A 242 18.77 -3.56 11.46
N ARG A 243 17.50 -3.77 11.09
CA ARG A 243 16.44 -4.34 11.95
C ARG A 243 16.03 -5.76 11.57
N HIS A 244 16.58 -6.32 10.50
CA HIS A 244 16.16 -7.64 10.00
C HIS A 244 16.43 -8.77 11.01
N ASP A 245 17.44 -8.60 11.89
CA ASP A 245 17.73 -9.53 12.99
C ASP A 245 16.64 -9.54 14.08
N GLU A 246 15.73 -8.56 14.09
CA GLU A 246 14.59 -8.49 15.01
C GLU A 246 13.36 -9.27 14.49
N TRP A 247 13.38 -9.74 13.23
CA TRP A 247 12.28 -10.53 12.68
C TRP A 247 12.19 -11.89 13.37
N PRO A 248 10.97 -12.43 13.60
CA PRO A 248 10.82 -13.73 14.25
C PRO A 248 11.50 -14.85 13.46
N PRO A 249 12.06 -15.89 14.12
CA PRO A 249 12.65 -17.02 13.43
C PRO A 249 11.67 -17.69 12.45
N GLY A 250 12.10 -17.89 11.20
CA GLY A 250 11.25 -18.46 10.15
C GLY A 250 10.35 -17.44 9.43
N VAL A 251 10.42 -16.17 9.81
CA VAL A 251 9.72 -15.07 9.13
C VAL A 251 10.68 -14.31 8.22
N THR A 252 10.21 -13.92 7.03
CA THR A 252 10.95 -13.03 6.13
C THR A 252 10.01 -12.01 5.51
N VAL A 253 10.24 -10.72 5.81
CA VAL A 253 9.47 -9.62 5.23
C VAL A 253 10.08 -9.26 3.87
N ARG A 254 9.29 -9.41 2.81
CA ARG A 254 9.74 -9.28 1.42
C ARG A 254 9.16 -8.10 0.66
N ALA A 255 8.14 -7.44 1.21
CA ALA A 255 7.49 -6.32 0.54
C ALA A 255 6.73 -5.43 1.55
N THR A 256 6.84 -4.11 1.44
CA THR A 256 6.11 -3.19 2.33
C THR A 256 5.41 -2.07 1.57
N PHE A 257 4.16 -1.78 1.95
CA PHE A 257 3.39 -0.67 1.39
C PHE A 257 2.97 0.29 2.50
N ALA A 258 3.41 1.54 2.46
CA ALA A 258 3.12 2.53 3.48
C ALA A 258 2.19 3.63 2.94
N PHE A 259 0.97 3.71 3.48
CA PHE A 259 0.04 4.81 3.25
C PHE A 259 0.40 5.99 4.15
N ALA A 260 0.53 7.17 3.55
CA ALA A 260 0.82 8.44 4.21
C ALA A 260 1.73 8.31 5.44
N PRO A 261 2.90 7.64 5.34
CA PRO A 261 3.66 7.31 6.53
C PRO A 261 4.08 8.58 7.27
N THR A 262 4.23 8.51 8.59
CA THR A 262 4.96 9.53 9.35
C THR A 262 6.45 9.22 9.37
N ASP A 263 7.28 10.21 9.67
CA ASP A 263 8.74 10.02 9.73
C ASP A 263 9.03 9.46 11.11
N ASN A 264 9.93 8.47 11.19
CA ASN A 264 10.34 7.92 12.46
C ASN A 264 11.53 8.68 13.09
N TRP A 265 12.12 9.63 12.35
CA TRP A 265 13.25 10.48 12.76
C TRP A 265 14.51 9.74 13.19
N ASN A 266 14.56 8.43 13.03
CA ASN A 266 15.71 7.59 13.37
C ASN A 266 16.77 7.60 12.26
N GLY A 267 16.41 8.05 11.06
CA GLY A 267 17.32 8.09 9.90
C GLY A 267 17.74 6.69 9.41
N GLU A 268 16.99 5.67 9.79
CA GLU A 268 17.25 4.28 9.42
C GLU A 268 16.79 4.03 7.98
N ILE A 269 17.73 3.63 7.15
CA ILE A 269 17.51 3.47 5.72
C ILE A 269 16.94 2.09 5.39
N VAL A 270 16.14 2.03 4.33
CA VAL A 270 15.61 0.79 3.77
C VAL A 270 16.15 0.65 2.34
N THR A 271 17.08 -0.27 2.12
CA THR A 271 17.65 -0.50 0.79
C THR A 271 17.45 -1.92 0.28
N GLN A 272 17.09 -2.86 1.15
CA GLN A 272 17.07 -4.30 0.85
C GLN A 272 15.68 -4.93 0.73
N VAL A 273 14.62 -4.25 1.19
CA VAL A 273 13.23 -4.69 1.05
C VAL A 273 12.48 -3.79 0.06
N PRO A 274 11.87 -4.33 -1.00
CA PRO A 274 11.00 -3.56 -1.88
C PRO A 274 9.92 -2.84 -1.08
N PHE A 275 9.81 -1.53 -1.26
CA PHE A 275 8.76 -0.76 -0.60
C PHE A 275 8.12 0.27 -1.52
N ALA A 276 6.86 0.60 -1.21
CA ALA A 276 6.14 1.70 -1.82
C ALA A 276 5.60 2.64 -0.74
N THR A 277 5.74 3.96 -0.96
CA THR A 277 4.98 4.95 -0.19
C THR A 277 3.87 5.55 -1.05
N MET A 278 2.71 5.82 -0.46
CA MET A 278 1.59 6.48 -1.14
C MET A 278 1.00 7.55 -0.24
N TRP A 279 1.01 8.81 -0.68
CA TRP A 279 0.52 9.94 0.11
C TRP A 279 -0.32 10.88 -0.76
N GLY A 280 -1.15 11.73 -0.13
CA GLY A 280 -2.11 12.59 -0.82
C GLY A 280 -1.75 14.08 -0.75
N THR A 281 -2.08 14.88 -1.77
CA THR A 281 -1.78 16.32 -1.71
C THR A 281 -2.70 17.11 -0.79
N CYS A 282 -3.84 16.56 -0.34
CA CYS A 282 -4.68 17.16 0.71
C CYS A 282 -4.29 16.68 2.12
N ASP A 283 -3.17 15.98 2.24
CA ASP A 283 -2.64 15.43 3.48
C ASP A 283 -1.50 16.32 4.00
N GLN A 284 -1.56 16.70 5.27
CA GLN A 284 -0.50 17.48 5.94
C GLN A 284 0.70 16.60 6.35
N VAL A 285 0.48 15.28 6.47
CA VAL A 285 1.51 14.29 6.75
C VAL A 285 2.15 13.87 5.44
N ASN A 286 3.44 14.17 5.28
CA ASN A 286 4.16 13.84 4.06
C ASN A 286 5.53 13.27 4.33
N THR A 287 5.69 11.98 4.07
CA THR A 287 7.01 11.34 4.12
C THR A 287 7.33 10.56 2.86
N GLY A 288 7.12 11.22 1.71
CA GLY A 288 7.89 10.91 0.51
C GLY A 288 9.42 10.92 0.73
N SER A 289 9.90 11.31 1.92
CA SER A 289 11.28 11.23 2.42
C SER A 289 11.83 9.81 2.42
N TYR A 290 11.09 8.78 2.83
CA TYR A 290 11.61 7.39 2.84
C TYR A 290 12.16 6.95 1.47
N PHE A 291 11.41 7.27 0.40
CA PHE A 291 11.87 7.05 -0.97
C PHE A 291 13.11 7.88 -1.28
N ASN A 292 13.13 9.17 -0.96
CA ASN A 292 14.28 10.05 -1.24
C ASN A 292 15.55 9.63 -0.47
N GLN A 293 15.41 9.16 0.77
CA GLN A 293 16.53 8.71 1.62
C GLN A 293 17.21 7.46 1.05
N SER A 294 16.41 6.59 0.43
CA SER A 294 16.80 5.28 -0.08
C SER A 294 17.17 5.28 -1.57
N LYS A 295 16.61 6.21 -2.35
CA LYS A 295 16.85 6.34 -3.79
C LYS A 295 18.35 6.44 -4.11
N GLY A 296 18.81 5.59 -5.01
CA GLY A 296 20.20 5.52 -5.44
C GLY A 296 21.12 4.72 -4.50
N LYS A 297 20.58 4.23 -3.39
CA LYS A 297 21.24 3.29 -2.46
C LYS A 297 20.51 1.95 -2.39
N ASN A 298 19.23 1.92 -2.79
CA ASN A 298 18.40 0.74 -2.88
C ASN A 298 19.03 -0.33 -3.81
N THR A 299 19.00 -1.58 -3.38
CA THR A 299 19.41 -2.76 -4.18
C THR A 299 18.22 -3.53 -4.76
N VAL A 300 17.01 -3.07 -4.43
CA VAL A 300 15.73 -3.60 -4.84
C VAL A 300 14.79 -2.47 -5.29
N PRO A 301 13.75 -2.74 -6.10
CA PRO A 301 12.86 -1.71 -6.60
C PRO A 301 12.07 -1.02 -5.48
N ILE A 302 12.06 0.32 -5.48
CA ILE A 302 11.28 1.15 -4.55
C ILE A 302 10.41 2.16 -5.31
N TYR A 303 9.28 2.54 -4.70
CA TYR A 303 8.24 3.33 -5.34
C TYR A 303 7.75 4.44 -4.42
N ARG A 304 7.36 5.57 -5.02
CA ARG A 304 6.57 6.60 -4.35
C ARG A 304 5.42 7.03 -5.26
N TYR A 305 4.22 7.05 -4.71
CA TYR A 305 3.01 7.50 -5.36
C TYR A 305 2.50 8.77 -4.66
N THR A 306 2.25 9.82 -5.44
CA THR A 306 1.61 11.05 -4.95
C THR A 306 0.21 11.14 -5.56
N LEU A 307 -0.82 11.17 -4.70
CA LEU A 307 -2.22 11.26 -5.09
C LEU A 307 -2.67 12.72 -5.06
N THR A 308 -2.82 13.34 -6.23
CA THR A 308 -3.43 14.66 -6.36
C THR A 308 -4.86 14.63 -5.81
N GLY A 309 -5.12 15.43 -4.78
CA GLY A 309 -6.40 15.49 -4.08
C GLY A 309 -6.60 14.42 -3.00
N GLY A 310 -5.64 13.53 -2.76
CA GLY A 310 -5.75 12.51 -1.73
C GLY A 310 -5.74 13.10 -0.32
N ASN A 311 -6.61 12.59 0.55
CA ASN A 311 -6.75 12.96 1.96
C ASN A 311 -6.07 11.89 2.86
N HIS A 312 -5.66 12.23 4.08
CA HIS A 312 -4.97 11.30 4.97
C HIS A 312 -5.89 10.14 5.40
N ASP A 313 -7.06 10.46 5.96
CA ASP A 313 -7.96 9.49 6.60
C ASP A 313 -8.68 8.58 5.63
N PHE A 314 -8.82 8.99 4.36
CA PHE A 314 -9.67 8.29 3.38
C PHE A 314 -9.19 6.87 3.01
N TYR A 315 -7.96 6.49 3.38
CA TYR A 315 -7.50 5.10 3.28
C TYR A 315 -8.22 4.16 4.25
N ASN A 316 -8.70 4.67 5.40
CA ASN A 316 -9.33 3.91 6.46
C ASN A 316 -10.84 4.19 6.51
N THR A 317 -11.68 3.17 6.34
CA THR A 317 -13.13 3.35 6.32
C THR A 317 -13.70 3.75 7.69
N GLN A 318 -13.07 3.43 8.81
CA GLN A 318 -13.53 3.82 10.15
C GLN A 318 -13.24 5.29 10.48
N TRP A 319 -12.22 5.89 9.84
CA TRP A 319 -11.85 7.29 10.05
C TRP A 319 -12.58 8.21 9.08
N SER A 320 -12.94 7.66 7.93
CA SER A 320 -13.67 8.34 6.86
C SER A 320 -15.06 8.83 7.31
N PRO A 321 -15.47 10.07 6.97
CA PRO A 321 -16.77 10.64 7.36
C PRO A 321 -17.99 9.78 6.99
N SER A 322 -17.96 9.07 5.85
CA SER A 322 -19.12 8.29 5.40
C SER A 322 -19.49 7.14 6.34
N SER A 323 -18.58 6.74 7.23
CA SER A 323 -18.83 5.66 8.20
C SER A 323 -19.82 6.05 9.31
N GLY A 324 -19.93 7.33 9.64
CA GLY A 324 -20.65 7.80 10.81
C GLY A 324 -20.04 7.35 12.15
N GLN A 325 -18.81 6.81 12.13
CA GLN A 325 -18.12 6.34 13.32
C GLN A 325 -17.72 7.51 14.23
N VAL A 326 -17.63 7.26 15.55
CA VAL A 326 -17.10 8.25 16.50
C VAL A 326 -15.68 8.65 16.10
N ALA A 327 -15.39 9.95 16.20
CA ALA A 327 -14.16 10.58 15.76
C ALA A 327 -13.93 10.61 14.23
N ALA A 328 -14.77 9.98 13.41
CA ALA A 328 -14.61 10.03 11.95
C ALA A 328 -14.73 11.46 11.42
N HIS A 329 -13.74 11.91 10.67
CA HIS A 329 -13.71 13.26 10.11
C HIS A 329 -12.84 13.34 8.85
N ASP A 330 -12.94 14.49 8.18
CA ASP A 330 -12.10 14.87 7.06
C ASP A 330 -11.01 15.80 7.61
N ASP A 331 -9.79 15.28 7.75
CA ASP A 331 -8.65 16.01 8.31
C ASP A 331 -7.95 16.95 7.32
N ALA A 332 -8.38 16.96 6.05
CA ALA A 332 -7.86 17.88 5.07
C ALA A 332 -8.23 19.32 5.44
N VAL A 333 -7.26 20.25 5.32
CA VAL A 333 -7.54 21.67 5.48
C VAL A 333 -8.50 22.11 4.37
N PRO A 334 -9.70 22.65 4.70
CA PRO A 334 -10.69 23.01 3.68
C PRO A 334 -10.18 24.10 2.73
N GLY A 335 -10.43 23.91 1.43
CA GLY A 335 -10.19 24.93 0.40
C GLY A 335 -11.29 25.99 0.40
N THR A 336 -11.22 26.92 -0.56
CA THR A 336 -12.21 28.03 -0.67
C THR A 336 -13.59 27.58 -1.16
N LYS A 337 -13.70 26.36 -1.71
CA LYS A 337 -14.94 25.80 -2.28
C LYS A 337 -15.28 24.43 -1.68
N PRO A 338 -16.56 24.06 -1.57
CA PRO A 338 -16.96 22.72 -1.18
C PRO A 338 -16.29 21.64 -2.05
N GLY A 339 -15.74 20.60 -1.42
CA GLY A 339 -15.03 19.52 -2.12
C GLY A 339 -13.59 19.86 -2.54
N TYR A 340 -13.05 21.00 -2.11
CA TYR A 340 -11.65 21.37 -2.29
C TYR A 340 -10.91 21.36 -0.96
N CYS A 341 -9.60 21.16 -1.02
CA CYS A 341 -8.66 21.26 0.09
C CYS A 341 -7.58 22.29 -0.24
N GLN A 342 -6.85 22.74 0.78
CA GLN A 342 -5.55 23.37 0.60
C GLN A 342 -4.49 22.28 0.35
N ALA A 343 -3.77 22.36 -0.77
CA ALA A 343 -2.78 21.34 -1.10
C ALA A 343 -1.43 21.54 -0.38
N TRP A 344 -0.91 20.46 0.20
CA TRP A 344 0.35 20.40 0.95
C TRP A 344 1.42 19.68 0.13
N ILE A 345 1.98 20.38 -0.84
CA ILE A 345 2.99 19.83 -1.76
C ILE A 345 4.40 20.21 -1.27
N PRO A 346 5.31 19.23 -1.03
CA PRO A 346 6.67 19.52 -0.60
C PRO A 346 7.40 20.47 -1.54
N GLY A 347 8.11 21.43 -0.94
CA GLY A 347 8.87 22.43 -1.69
C GLY A 347 8.03 23.57 -2.27
N GLN A 348 6.71 23.60 -2.02
CA GLN A 348 5.86 24.75 -2.35
C GLN A 348 5.56 25.58 -1.11
N ALA A 349 5.69 26.90 -1.23
CA ALA A 349 5.40 27.85 -0.14
C ALA A 349 3.90 28.21 -0.05
N THR A 350 3.13 27.95 -1.10
CA THR A 350 1.70 28.22 -1.18
C THR A 350 0.91 26.93 -1.11
N HIS A 351 -0.28 26.99 -0.51
CA HIS A 351 -1.23 25.88 -0.49
C HIS A 351 -2.40 26.16 -1.45
N PRO A 352 -2.27 25.83 -2.75
CA PRO A 352 -3.32 26.12 -3.72
C PRO A 352 -4.56 25.27 -3.43
N ASP A 353 -5.72 25.82 -3.78
CA ASP A 353 -6.98 25.08 -3.78
C ASP A 353 -6.89 23.90 -4.76
N GLN A 354 -7.11 22.69 -4.26
CA GLN A 354 -7.07 21.45 -5.02
C GLN A 354 -8.38 20.69 -4.83
N ARG A 355 -8.95 20.20 -5.93
CA ARG A 355 -10.13 19.33 -5.84
C ARG A 355 -9.74 18.05 -5.12
N LYS A 356 -10.48 17.72 -4.06
CA LYS A 356 -10.25 16.53 -3.25
C LYS A 356 -10.78 15.29 -3.96
N LEU A 357 -10.09 14.17 -3.81
CA LEU A 357 -10.62 12.86 -4.14
C LEU A 357 -11.78 12.54 -3.20
N THR A 358 -12.79 11.85 -3.71
CA THR A 358 -13.76 11.19 -2.83
C THR A 358 -13.09 10.02 -2.13
N GLU A 359 -13.65 9.62 -1.00
CA GLU A 359 -13.19 8.44 -0.26
C GLU A 359 -13.13 7.19 -1.15
N GLN A 360 -14.15 6.97 -1.98
CA GLN A 360 -14.21 5.83 -2.90
C GLN A 360 -13.12 5.90 -3.97
N GLN A 361 -12.91 7.07 -4.60
CA GLN A 361 -11.86 7.24 -5.61
C GLN A 361 -10.47 6.93 -5.04
N GLN A 362 -10.17 7.46 -3.85
CA GLN A 362 -8.90 7.22 -3.19
C GLN A 362 -8.70 5.75 -2.86
N ARG A 363 -9.69 5.08 -2.27
CA ARG A 363 -9.61 3.64 -1.97
C ARG A 363 -9.46 2.78 -3.22
N THR A 364 -10.14 3.11 -4.32
CA THR A 364 -9.96 2.42 -5.60
C THR A 364 -8.53 2.54 -6.12
N ILE A 365 -7.94 3.75 -6.05
CA ILE A 365 -6.55 3.98 -6.44
C ILE A 365 -5.61 3.17 -5.53
N ALA A 366 -5.74 3.31 -4.21
CA ALA A 366 -4.91 2.62 -3.23
C ALA A 366 -4.95 1.10 -3.44
N SER A 367 -6.16 0.51 -3.50
CA SER A 367 -6.32 -0.92 -3.74
C SER A 367 -5.65 -1.36 -5.04
N THR A 368 -5.77 -0.59 -6.13
CA THR A 368 -5.16 -0.97 -7.42
C THR A 368 -3.65 -1.14 -7.31
N TYR A 369 -2.97 -0.16 -6.72
CA TYR A 369 -1.51 -0.19 -6.57
C TYR A 369 -1.04 -1.20 -5.52
N VAL A 370 -1.76 -1.35 -4.41
CA VAL A 370 -1.41 -2.31 -3.35
C VAL A 370 -1.52 -3.74 -3.86
N ASN A 371 -2.61 -4.07 -4.55
CA ASN A 371 -2.77 -5.40 -5.15
C ASN A 371 -1.64 -5.69 -6.15
N ALA A 372 -1.37 -4.76 -7.07
CA ALA A 372 -0.29 -4.90 -8.04
C ALA A 372 1.07 -5.09 -7.37
N PHE A 373 1.34 -4.32 -6.32
CA PHE A 373 2.61 -4.36 -5.58
C PHE A 373 2.84 -5.73 -4.93
N PHE A 374 1.85 -6.26 -4.19
CA PHE A 374 2.02 -7.55 -3.53
C PHE A 374 1.99 -8.75 -4.49
N LEU A 375 1.19 -8.69 -5.56
CA LEU A 375 1.27 -9.69 -6.64
C LEU A 375 2.67 -9.72 -7.26
N ARG A 376 3.27 -8.55 -7.46
CA ARG A 376 4.62 -8.46 -8.01
C ARG A 376 5.69 -8.99 -7.07
N HIS A 377 5.67 -8.60 -5.80
CA HIS A 377 6.80 -8.83 -4.88
C HIS A 377 6.67 -10.09 -4.03
N LEU A 378 5.45 -10.58 -3.79
CA LEU A 378 5.22 -11.83 -3.06
C LEU A 378 4.83 -13.00 -3.98
N LYS A 379 4.30 -12.73 -5.18
CA LYS A 379 3.96 -13.79 -6.17
C LYS A 379 4.78 -13.74 -7.46
N GLY A 380 5.71 -12.78 -7.57
CA GLY A 380 6.64 -12.69 -8.70
C GLY A 380 6.01 -12.25 -10.02
N ASP A 381 4.77 -11.74 -10.01
CA ASP A 381 4.07 -11.37 -11.24
C ASP A 381 4.59 -10.05 -11.83
N LYS A 382 5.56 -10.18 -12.75
CA LYS A 382 6.17 -9.06 -13.48
C LYS A 382 5.21 -8.35 -14.44
N GLY A 383 4.02 -8.90 -14.69
CA GLY A 383 2.98 -8.24 -15.48
C GLY A 383 2.54 -6.91 -14.89
N PHE A 384 2.72 -6.72 -13.58
CA PHE A 384 2.39 -5.48 -12.87
C PHE A 384 3.49 -4.41 -12.91
N ASP A 385 4.69 -4.72 -13.40
CA ASP A 385 5.81 -3.75 -13.45
C ASP A 385 5.40 -2.44 -14.15
N PRO A 386 4.74 -2.44 -15.33
CA PRO A 386 4.39 -1.19 -16.01
C PRO A 386 3.45 -0.27 -15.20
N LEU A 387 2.56 -0.83 -14.38
CA LEU A 387 1.71 -0.02 -13.50
C LEU A 387 2.51 0.57 -12.34
N LEU A 388 3.36 -0.25 -11.72
CA LEU A 388 4.12 0.13 -10.53
C LEU A 388 5.22 1.16 -10.85
N ASP A 389 5.93 1.01 -11.96
CA ASP A 389 7.00 1.94 -12.37
C ASP A 389 6.49 3.16 -13.15
N GLY A 390 5.17 3.26 -13.38
CA GLY A 390 4.54 4.41 -14.01
C GLY A 390 4.60 4.45 -15.54
N ARG A 391 5.07 3.38 -16.20
CA ARG A 391 4.93 3.23 -17.67
C ARG A 391 3.46 3.18 -18.13
N VAL A 392 2.55 2.75 -17.26
CA VAL A 392 1.10 2.81 -17.41
C VAL A 392 0.52 3.50 -16.19
N SER A 393 -0.26 4.56 -16.40
CA SER A 393 -1.01 5.24 -15.33
C SER A 393 -2.49 5.27 -15.68
N PRO A 394 -3.34 4.41 -15.07
CA PRO A 394 -4.78 4.40 -15.31
C PRO A 394 -5.52 5.52 -14.56
N PHE A 395 -4.82 6.28 -13.70
CA PHE A 395 -5.40 7.35 -12.90
C PHE A 395 -4.63 8.65 -13.08
N ASP A 396 -5.29 9.67 -13.63
CA ASP A 396 -4.71 11.02 -13.80
C ASP A 396 -4.27 11.65 -12.48
N ALA A 397 -4.84 11.19 -11.36
CA ALA A 397 -4.53 11.68 -10.02
C ALA A 397 -3.22 11.13 -9.45
N VAL A 398 -2.55 10.17 -10.10
CA VAL A 398 -1.36 9.52 -9.56
C VAL A 398 -0.10 9.95 -10.30
N LYS A 399 0.84 10.51 -9.55
CA LYS A 399 2.22 10.67 -9.98
C LYS A 399 3.09 9.57 -9.35
N THR A 400 3.83 8.86 -10.19
CA THR A 400 4.77 7.82 -9.78
C THR A 400 6.21 8.33 -9.83
N ASP A 401 6.96 8.10 -8.77
CA ASP A 401 8.41 8.12 -8.75
C ASP A 401 8.91 6.68 -8.51
N PHE A 402 9.90 6.27 -9.28
CA PHE A 402 10.44 4.91 -9.26
C PHE A 402 11.96 4.94 -9.17
N SER A 403 12.52 4.01 -8.39
CA SER A 403 13.96 3.71 -8.36
C SER A 403 14.10 2.19 -8.50
N PRO A 404 14.70 1.69 -9.59
CA PRO A 404 14.79 0.27 -9.87
C PRO A 404 15.67 -0.50 -8.88
#